data_AF-A0A3C0L6I1-F1
#
_entry.id   AF-A0A3C0L6I1-F1
#
_cell.length_a   1.000
_cell.length_b   1.000
_cell.length_c   1.000
_cell.angle_alpha   90.00
_cell.angle_beta   90.00
_cell.angle_gamma   90.00
#
_symmetry.space_group_name_H-M   'P 1'
#
loop_
_entity.id
_entity.type
_entity.pdbx_description
1 polymer ?
#
loop_
_entity_poly.entity_id
_entity_poly.type
_entity_poly.pdbx_seq_one_letter_code
_entity_poly.pdbx_strand_id
1 'polypeptide(L)'
;GSLDNAIVVDEYRVLNADGLRHDDEFVRHKILDAIGDLYLLGHSILGEFVGYKSGHTENHALRTALLAQPDAWDVITFGDRQKAPSAYSNLGGLDYAS
;
A
#
# COMPACT_ATOMS: atom_id res chain seq x y z
N GLY A 1 -14.04 -10.20 -13.80
CA GLY A 1 -13.02 -10.71 -12.85
C GLY A 1 -13.16 -12.21 -12.78
N SER A 2 -12.06 -12.94 -12.92
CA SER A 2 -12.02 -14.39 -12.67
C SER A 2 -11.81 -14.62 -11.17
N LEU A 3 -12.27 -15.78 -10.66
CA LEU A 3 -11.98 -16.29 -9.31
C LEU A 3 -10.47 -16.48 -9.07
N ASP A 4 -9.64 -16.47 -10.14
CA ASP A 4 -8.18 -16.53 -10.04
C ASP A 4 -7.54 -15.23 -9.51
N ASN A 5 -8.23 -14.08 -9.67
CA ASN A 5 -7.69 -12.75 -9.36
C ASN A 5 -8.58 -11.94 -8.39
N ALA A 6 -9.68 -12.50 -7.91
CA ALA A 6 -10.59 -11.81 -7.00
C ALA A 6 -11.14 -12.79 -5.97
N ILE A 7 -11.00 -12.43 -4.69
CA ILE A 7 -11.67 -13.14 -3.61
C ILE A 7 -13.13 -12.71 -3.64
N VAL A 8 -13.99 -13.60 -4.11
CA VAL A 8 -15.44 -13.37 -4.09
C VAL A 8 -15.96 -13.84 -2.74
N VAL A 9 -16.48 -12.89 -1.96
CA VAL A 9 -17.10 -13.14 -0.65
C VAL A 9 -18.60 -12.96 -0.81
N ASP A 10 -19.37 -13.99 -0.48
CA ASP A 10 -20.81 -13.89 -0.24
C ASP A 10 -21.05 -13.65 1.26
N GLU A 11 -22.23 -13.16 1.66
CA GLU A 11 -22.55 -12.64 3.01
C GLU A 11 -22.22 -13.60 4.16
N TYR A 12 -21.97 -14.90 3.89
CA TYR A 12 -21.64 -15.89 4.91
C TYR A 12 -20.48 -16.83 4.57
N ARG A 13 -19.89 -16.82 3.35
CA ARG A 13 -18.83 -17.77 2.94
C ARG A 13 -17.90 -17.22 1.85
N VAL A 14 -16.61 -17.56 1.96
CA VAL A 14 -15.60 -17.39 0.90
C VAL A 14 -15.86 -18.45 -0.18
N LEU A 15 -16.06 -18.03 -1.43
CA LEU A 15 -16.43 -18.92 -2.54
C LEU A 15 -15.23 -19.59 -3.25
N ASN A 16 -14.00 -19.28 -2.85
CA ASN A 16 -12.82 -19.94 -3.39
C ASN A 16 -12.71 -21.37 -2.84
N ALA A 17 -12.61 -22.35 -3.75
CA ALA A 17 -12.53 -23.78 -3.42
C ALA A 17 -11.34 -24.14 -2.52
N ASP A 18 -10.27 -23.32 -2.53
CA ASP A 18 -9.06 -23.47 -1.72
C ASP A 18 -9.08 -22.65 -0.40
N GLY A 19 -10.17 -21.93 -0.11
CA GLY A 19 -10.27 -21.07 1.08
C GLY A 19 -9.51 -19.74 0.96
N LEU A 20 -9.17 -19.14 2.11
CA LEU A 20 -8.32 -17.95 2.18
C LEU A 20 -6.85 -18.36 2.19
N ARG A 21 -5.98 -17.59 1.53
CA ARG A 21 -4.53 -17.83 1.62
C ARG A 21 -4.01 -17.48 3.01
N HIS A 22 -4.63 -16.49 3.67
CA HIS A 22 -4.35 -16.06 5.04
C HIS A 22 -5.65 -15.56 5.70
N ASP A 23 -5.82 -15.78 7.01
CA ASP A 23 -7.01 -15.33 7.74
C ASP A 23 -7.21 -13.80 7.74
N ASP A 24 -6.14 -13.04 7.45
CA ASP A 24 -6.10 -11.57 7.43
C ASP A 24 -6.11 -10.96 6.00
N GLU A 25 -6.42 -11.76 4.97
CA GLU A 25 -6.32 -11.39 3.55
C GLU A 25 -7.12 -10.12 3.19
N PHE A 26 -8.28 -9.91 3.82
CA PHE A 26 -9.09 -8.69 3.64
C PHE A 26 -8.38 -7.42 4.10
N VAL A 27 -7.69 -7.48 5.23
CA VAL A 27 -6.97 -6.34 5.78
C VAL A 27 -5.72 -6.07 4.97
N ARG A 28 -5.02 -7.13 4.52
CA ARG A 28 -3.86 -7.01 3.62
C ARG A 28 -4.23 -6.35 2.30
N HIS A 29 -5.40 -6.68 1.73
CA HIS A 29 -5.88 -6.04 0.51
C HIS A 29 -6.10 -4.53 0.72
N LYS A 30 -6.68 -4.13 1.85
CA LYS A 30 -6.85 -2.70 2.19
C LYS A 30 -5.53 -1.95 2.37
N ILE A 31 -4.52 -2.61 2.94
CA ILE A 31 -3.18 -2.05 3.03
C ILE A 31 -2.56 -1.90 1.64
N LEU A 32 -2.72 -2.91 0.77
CA LEU A 32 -2.23 -2.86 -0.61
C LEU A 32 -2.91 -1.76 -1.43
N ASP A 33 -4.23 -1.60 -1.29
CA ASP A 33 -5.02 -0.51 -1.89
C ASP A 33 -4.50 0.86 -1.42
N ALA A 34 -4.27 1.02 -0.12
CA ALA A 34 -3.76 2.26 0.44
C ALA A 34 -2.35 2.60 -0.07
N ILE A 35 -1.46 1.61 -0.18
CA ILE A 35 -0.13 1.80 -0.79
C ILE A 35 -0.28 2.24 -2.24
N GLY A 36 -1.15 1.61 -3.02
CA GLY A 36 -1.42 1.97 -4.41
C GLY A 36 -1.96 3.40 -4.56
N ASP A 37 -2.99 3.74 -3.79
CA ASP A 37 -3.63 5.06 -3.78
C ASP A 37 -2.65 6.19 -3.42
N LEU A 38 -1.76 5.92 -2.46
CA LEU A 38 -0.72 6.84 -2.02
C LEU A 38 0.43 6.95 -3.02
N TYR A 39 0.77 5.87 -3.73
CA TYR A 39 1.83 5.90 -4.75
C TYR A 39 1.45 6.76 -5.98
N LEU A 40 0.16 7.07 -6.16
CA LEU A 40 -0.28 8.05 -7.17
C LEU A 40 0.23 9.48 -6.93
N LEU A 41 0.85 9.76 -5.77
CA LEU A 41 1.59 11.00 -5.52
C LEU A 41 2.89 11.11 -6.35
N GLY A 42 3.32 10.03 -7.00
CA GLY A 42 4.50 10.00 -7.88
C GLY A 42 5.84 9.80 -7.15
N HIS A 43 5.81 9.69 -5.82
CA HIS A 43 6.99 9.46 -4.99
C HIS A 43 6.69 8.41 -3.91
N SER A 44 7.71 7.65 -3.52
CA SER A 44 7.62 6.79 -2.34
C SER A 44 7.48 7.64 -1.08
N ILE A 45 6.53 7.28 -0.22
CA ILE A 45 6.30 7.98 1.04
C ILE A 45 7.23 7.43 2.12
N LEU A 46 8.02 8.32 2.72
CA LEU A 46 8.66 8.03 4.00
C LEU A 46 7.80 8.61 5.13
N GLY A 47 7.05 7.75 5.81
CA GLY A 47 6.15 8.15 6.89
C GLY A 47 5.36 6.97 7.41
N GLU A 48 4.42 7.26 8.31
CA GLU A 48 3.50 6.27 8.87
C GLU A 48 2.08 6.52 8.36
N PHE A 49 1.43 5.48 7.83
CA PHE A 49 0.02 5.51 7.46
C PHE A 49 -0.78 4.70 8.48
N VAL A 50 -1.78 5.34 9.10
CA VAL A 50 -2.70 4.70 10.03
C VAL A 50 -4.12 4.89 9.52
N GLY A 51 -4.75 3.79 9.11
CA GLY A 51 -6.13 3.78 8.62
C GLY A 51 -7.06 3.02 9.56
N TYR A 52 -8.13 3.66 10.05
CA TYR A 52 -9.19 2.99 10.82
C TYR A 52 -10.43 2.82 9.94
N LYS A 53 -10.74 1.59 9.53
CA LYS A 53 -11.85 1.26 8.59
C LYS A 53 -11.78 2.10 7.29
N SER A 54 -10.58 2.42 6.84
CA SER A 54 -10.33 3.28 5.67
C SER A 54 -10.72 2.59 4.35
N GLY A 55 -11.39 3.31 3.46
CA GLY A 55 -11.64 2.92 2.08
C GLY A 55 -10.97 3.88 1.09
N HIS A 56 -11.29 3.73 -0.20
CA HIS A 56 -10.72 4.56 -1.26
C HIS A 56 -11.07 6.05 -1.11
N THR A 57 -12.26 6.37 -0.57
CA THR A 57 -12.70 7.76 -0.36
C THR A 57 -11.83 8.46 0.68
N GLU A 58 -11.55 7.79 1.80
CA GLU A 58 -10.71 8.32 2.87
C GLU A 58 -9.25 8.44 2.43
N ASN A 59 -8.72 7.44 1.70
CA ASN A 59 -7.37 7.51 1.13
C ASN A 59 -7.24 8.68 0.15
N HIS A 60 -8.24 8.90 -0.70
CA HIS A 60 -8.27 10.04 -1.62
C HIS A 60 -8.33 11.37 -0.86
N ALA A 61 -9.17 11.49 0.16
CA ALA A 61 -9.28 12.69 0.99
C ALA A 61 -7.96 13.01 1.70
N LEU A 62 -7.28 11.99 2.26
CA LEU A 62 -5.95 12.14 2.84
C LEU A 62 -4.95 12.68 1.81
N ARG A 63 -4.94 12.10 0.61
CA ARG A 63 -4.07 12.56 -0.48
C ARG A 63 -4.31 14.02 -0.83
N THR A 64 -5.58 14.41 -0.98
CA THR A 64 -5.94 15.81 -1.26
C THR A 64 -5.52 16.74 -0.13
N ALA A 65 -5.71 16.34 1.13
CA ALA A 65 -5.32 17.13 2.29
C ALA A 65 -3.79 17.29 2.41
N LEU A 66 -3.02 16.25 2.08
CA LEU A 66 -1.56 16.29 2.07
C LEU A 66 -1.04 17.24 0.98
N LEU A 67 -1.59 17.17 -0.24
CA LEU A 67 -1.22 18.07 -1.33
C LEU A 67 -1.61 19.52 -1.06
N ALA A 68 -2.69 19.75 -0.30
CA ALA A 68 -3.14 21.08 0.09
C ALA A 68 -2.29 21.72 1.21
N GLN A 69 -1.41 20.95 1.86
CA GLN A 69 -0.53 21.40 2.95
C GLN A 69 0.94 21.14 2.58
N PRO A 70 1.56 21.98 1.73
CA PRO A 70 2.95 21.80 1.31
C PRO A 70 3.98 21.89 2.43
N ASP A 71 3.61 22.48 3.57
CA ASP A 71 4.40 22.55 4.79
C ASP A 71 4.38 21.25 5.62
N ALA A 72 3.50 20.30 5.27
CA ALA A 72 3.39 19.00 5.94
C ALA A 72 4.32 17.92 5.35
N TRP A 73 5.07 18.21 4.28
CA TRP A 73 5.97 17.25 3.64
C TRP A 73 7.16 17.90 2.93
N ASP A 74 8.24 17.14 2.79
CA ASP A 74 9.43 17.54 2.03
C ASP A 74 9.83 16.44 1.04
N VAL A 75 10.28 16.83 -0.16
CA VAL A 75 10.96 15.89 -1.06
C VAL A 75 12.41 15.75 -0.63
N ILE A 76 12.77 14.57 -0.14
CA ILE A 76 14.15 14.23 0.20
C ILE A 76 14.74 13.25 -0.81
N THR A 77 16.05 13.34 -1.01
CA THR A 77 16.81 12.38 -1.81
C THR A 77 17.98 11.83 -1.00
N PHE A 78 18.27 10.54 -1.18
CA PHE A 78 19.40 9.89 -0.55
C PHE A 78 20.46 9.63 -1.63
N GLY A 79 21.59 10.33 -1.55
CA GLY A 79 22.72 10.11 -2.48
C GLY A 79 23.45 8.79 -2.25
N ASP A 80 23.18 8.12 -1.13
CA ASP A 80 23.70 6.80 -0.78
C ASP A 80 22.55 5.94 -0.24
N ARG A 81 22.36 4.76 -0.83
CA ARG A 81 21.30 3.81 -0.46
C ARG A 81 21.41 3.34 0.99
N GLN A 82 22.62 3.27 1.55
CA GLN A 82 22.80 2.88 2.95
C GLN A 82 22.30 3.94 3.93
N LYS A 83 22.13 5.18 3.48
CA LYS A 83 21.56 6.28 4.28
C LYS A 83 20.03 6.34 4.20
N ALA A 84 19.42 5.58 3.27
CA ALA A 84 17.98 5.47 3.20
C ALA A 84 17.44 4.68 4.42
N PRO A 85 16.20 4.93 4.85
CA PRO A 85 15.55 4.17 5.92
C PRO A 85 15.58 2.66 5.64
N SER A 86 15.60 1.83 6.70
CA SER A 86 15.76 0.38 6.60
C SER A 86 14.73 -0.29 5.69
N ALA A 87 13.50 0.25 5.66
CA ALA A 87 12.42 -0.17 4.77
C ALA A 87 12.80 -0.08 3.27
N TYR A 88 13.71 0.84 2.92
CA TYR A 88 14.17 1.09 1.55
C TYR A 88 15.64 0.66 1.31
N SER A 89 16.47 0.62 2.35
CA SER A 89 17.88 0.19 2.24
C SER A 89 18.01 -1.27 1.81
N ASN A 90 17.06 -2.12 2.25
CA ASN A 90 17.09 -3.57 2.03
C ASN A 90 16.32 -4.05 0.79
N LEU A 91 15.74 -3.14 -0.01
CA LEU A 91 15.10 -3.48 -1.29
C LEU A 91 16.09 -4.04 -2.33
N GLY A 92 17.39 -4.17 -1.99
CA GLY A 92 18.46 -4.64 -2.86
C GLY A 92 18.60 -6.17 -2.91
N GLY A 93 17.73 -6.93 -2.22
CA GLY A 93 17.69 -8.39 -2.32
C GLY A 93 16.82 -8.92 -3.46
N LEU A 94 16.15 -8.05 -4.22
CA LEU A 94 15.50 -8.41 -5.47
C LEU A 94 16.45 -8.03 -6.62
N ASP A 95 17.50 -8.83 -6.77
CA ASP A 95 18.21 -8.95 -8.04
C ASP A 95 17.20 -9.43 -9.08
N TYR A 96 16.52 -8.48 -9.74
CA TYR A 96 15.87 -8.76 -10.99
C TYR A 96 16.96 -9.21 -11.95
N ALA A 97 16.91 -10.50 -12.28
CA ALA A 97 17.62 -11.20 -13.32
C ALA A 97 18.37 -10.29 -14.30
N SER A 98 19.69 -10.49 -14.36
CA SER A 98 20.52 -10.28 -15.54
C SER A 98 19.88 -10.82 -16.81
#